data_AF-A0A7J4RW46-F1
#
_entry.id   AF-A0A7J4RW46-F1
#
_cell.length_a   1.000
_cell.length_b   1.000
_cell.length_c   1.000
_cell.angle_alpha   90.00
_cell.angle_beta   90.00
_cell.angle_gamma   90.00
#
_symmetry.space_group_name_H-M   'P 1'
#
loop_
_entity.id
_entity.type
_entity.pdbx_description
1 polymer ?
#
loop_
_entity_poly.entity_id
_entity_poly.type
_entity_poly.pdbx_seq_one_letter_code
_entity_poly.pdbx_strand_id
1 'polypeptide(L)' 'MKGMDYKKFRESTKEYFVTKEGKFTKKEVIQQMAEWLKQNETGEPWDFLEEHQVKEAK' A
#
# COMPACT_ATOMS: atom_id res chain seq x y z
N MET A 1 13.53 -4.88 4.86
CA MET A 1 12.83 -3.68 5.36
C MET A 1 11.36 -4.01 5.40
N LYS A 2 10.68 -3.91 6.55
CA LYS A 2 9.23 -4.17 6.63
C LYS A 2 8.45 -3.02 5.98
N GLY A 3 7.34 -3.34 5.31
CA GLY A 3 6.40 -2.35 4.78
C GLY A 3 5.73 -1.52 5.89
N MET A 4 4.97 -0.50 5.51
CA MET A 4 4.16 0.30 6.42
C MET A 4 2.95 -0.50 6.98
N ASP A 5 2.61 -0.29 8.26
CA ASP A 5 1.38 -0.82 8.86
C ASP A 5 0.12 -0.22 8.20
N TYR A 6 -0.91 -1.05 7.99
CA TYR A 6 -2.18 -0.60 7.39
C TYR A 6 -2.85 0.55 8.18
N LYS A 7 -2.77 0.53 9.51
CA LYS A 7 -3.27 1.62 10.35
C LYS A 7 -2.56 2.94 10.03
N LYS A 8 -1.24 2.92 9.91
CA LYS A 8 -0.45 4.11 9.54
C LYS A 8 -0.76 4.57 8.13
N PHE A 9 -0.91 3.65 7.18
CA PHE A 9 -1.31 3.99 5.80
C PHE A 9 -2.66 4.71 5.75
N ARG A 10 -3.64 4.24 6.54
CA ARG A 10 -4.96 4.88 6.64
C ARG A 10 -4.87 6.27 7.27
N GLU A 11 -4.14 6.41 8.38
CA GLU A 11 -3.98 7.65 9.14
C GLU A 11 -3.04 8.67 8.47
N SER A 12 -2.22 8.24 7.53
CA SER A 12 -1.28 9.11 6.81
C SER A 12 -1.99 10.18 5.99
N THR A 13 -1.49 11.42 6.12
CA THR A 13 -1.92 12.60 5.35
C THR A 13 -1.09 12.81 4.08
N LYS A 14 -0.14 11.91 3.78
CA LYS A 14 0.69 12.00 2.58
C LYS A 14 -0.14 11.73 1.33
N GLU A 15 0.03 12.58 0.32
CA GLU A 15 -0.60 12.40 -0.99
C GLU A 15 0.07 11.25 -1.77
N TYR A 16 1.37 11.05 -1.56
CA TYR A 16 2.17 10.06 -2.29
C TYR A 16 2.82 9.03 -1.39
N PHE A 17 2.92 7.83 -1.93
CA PHE A 17 3.57 6.67 -1.33
C PHE A 17 4.56 6.10 -2.33
N VAL A 18 5.65 5.57 -1.80
CA VAL A 18 6.68 4.84 -2.57
C VAL A 18 6.45 3.36 -2.35
N THR A 19 6.44 2.62 -3.44
CA THR A 19 6.32 1.17 -3.51
C THR A 19 7.54 0.59 -4.21
N LYS A 20 7.63 -0.75 -4.30
CA LYS A 20 8.67 -1.44 -5.10
C LYS A 20 8.63 -1.07 -6.59
N GLU A 21 7.47 -0.66 -7.11
CA GLU A 21 7.23 -0.36 -8.52
C GLU A 21 7.40 1.13 -8.86
N GLY A 22 7.35 2.00 -7.85
CA GLY A 22 7.48 3.43 -8.06
C GLY A 22 6.70 4.27 -7.05
N LYS A 23 6.56 5.57 -7.37
CA LYS A 23 5.81 6.54 -6.57
C LYS A 23 4.39 6.64 -7.09
N PHE A 24 3.42 6.40 -6.22
CA PHE A 24 1.99 6.43 -6.53
C PHE A 24 1.25 7.31 -5.55
N THR A 25 0.11 7.84 -5.95
CA THR A 25 -0.80 8.54 -5.04
C THR A 25 -1.48 7.58 -4.08
N LYS A 26 -1.97 8.07 -2.94
CA LYS A 26 -2.76 7.26 -1.99
C LYS A 26 -3.92 6.54 -2.69
N LYS A 27 -4.58 7.22 -3.63
CA LYS A 27 -5.71 6.68 -4.39
C LYS A 27 -5.28 5.52 -5.28
N GLU A 28 -4.17 5.67 -6.01
CA GLU A 28 -3.64 4.60 -6.86
C GLU A 28 -3.22 3.38 -6.04
N VAL A 29 -2.57 3.59 -4.89
CA VAL A 29 -2.21 2.49 -3.97
C VAL A 29 -3.45 1.77 -3.45
N ILE A 30 -4.51 2.49 -3.08
CA ILE A 30 -5.78 1.88 -2.67
C ILE A 30 -6.42 1.09 -3.82
N GLN A 31 -6.36 1.60 -5.05
CA GLN A 31 -6.91 0.92 -6.22
C GLN A 31 -6.15 -0.39 -6.49
N GLN A 32 -4.81 -0.35 -6.52
CA GLN A 32 -3.97 -1.53 -6.71
C GLN A 32 -4.18 -2.55 -5.59
N MET A 33 -4.30 -2.10 -4.34
CA MET A 33 -4.63 -2.95 -3.20
C MET A 33 -5.97 -3.65 -3.38
N ALA A 34 -7.02 -2.92 -3.81
CA ALA A 34 -8.33 -3.51 -4.04
C ALA A 34 -8.33 -4.53 -5.18
N GLU A 35 -7.57 -4.29 -6.26
CA GLU A 35 -7.38 -5.25 -7.34
C GLU A 35 -6.59 -6.48 -6.90
N TRP A 36 -5.53 -6.29 -6.11
CA TRP A 36 -4.74 -7.37 -5.53
C TRP A 36 -5.56 -8.24 -4.58
N LEU A 37 -6.40 -7.65 -3.72
CA LEU A 37 -7.29 -8.37 -2.80
C LEU A 37 -8.36 -9.18 -3.54
N LYS A 38 -8.85 -8.67 -4.69
CA LYS A 38 -9.78 -9.44 -5.54
C LYS A 38 -9.12 -10.66 -6.16
N GLN A 39 -7.82 -10.59 -6.44
CA GLN A 39 -7.05 -11.71 -6.99
C GLN A 39 -6.59 -12.67 -5.89
N ASN A 40 -6.32 -12.15 -4.70
CA ASN A 40 -5.86 -12.87 -3.52
C ASN A 40 -7.00 -12.94 -2.51
N GLU A 41 -7.97 -13.84 -2.74
CA GLU A 41 -9.21 -13.98 -1.95
C GLU A 41 -8.98 -14.21 -0.44
N THR A 42 -7.77 -14.61 -0.04
CA THR A 42 -7.37 -14.84 1.35
C THR A 42 -6.36 -13.82 1.88
N GLY A 43 -5.95 -12.86 1.05
CA GLY A 43 -4.97 -11.83 1.42
C GLY A 43 -5.62 -10.69 2.18
N GLU A 44 -4.87 -10.06 3.06
CA GLU A 44 -5.32 -8.91 3.83
C GLU A 44 -4.62 -7.62 3.37
N PRO A 45 -5.21 -6.43 3.62
CA PRO A 45 -4.64 -5.16 3.17
C PRO A 45 -3.19 -4.92 3.61
N TRP A 46 -2.77 -5.47 4.75
CA TRP A 46 -1.39 -5.35 5.23
C TRP A 46 -0.40 -6.23 4.45
N ASP A 47 -0.85 -7.37 3.92
CA ASP A 47 -0.03 -8.27 3.10
C ASP A 47 0.38 -7.56 1.82
N PHE A 48 -0.56 -6.84 1.19
CA PHE A 48 -0.27 -5.98 0.05
C PHE A 48 0.79 -4.90 0.38
N LEU A 49 0.63 -4.21 1.53
CA LEU A 49 1.58 -3.16 1.93
C LEU A 49 2.99 -3.71 2.20
N GLU A 50 3.09 -4.91 2.74
CA GLU A 50 4.36 -5.60 2.95
C GLU A 50 4.98 -6.07 1.63
N GLU A 51 4.20 -6.72 0.77
CA GLU A 51 4.64 -7.28 -0.52
C GLU A 51 5.08 -6.19 -1.50
N HIS A 52 4.39 -5.04 -1.52
CA HIS A 52 4.75 -3.90 -2.36
C HIS A 52 5.69 -2.91 -1.66
N GLN A 53 6.16 -3.24 -0.45
CA GLN A 53 7.04 -2.41 0.39
C GLN A 53 6.60 -0.94 0.47
N VAL A 54 5.30 -0.73 0.66
CA VAL A 54 4.69 0.60 0.64
C VAL A 54 5.22 1.42 1.81
N LYS A 55 5.65 2.65 1.50
CA LYS A 55 6.22 3.63 2.43
C LYS A 55 5.70 5.02 2.08
N GLU A 56 5.67 5.93 3.04
CA GLU A 56 5.41 7.33 2.75
C GLU A 56 6.51 7.92 1.87
N ALA A 57 6.13 8.70 0.86
CA ALA A 57 7.11 9.53 0.17
C ALA A 57 7.63 10.60 1.15
N LYS A 58 8.96 10.73 1.23
CA LYS A 58 9.60 11.80 2.01
C LYS A 58 9.11 13.16 1.53
#